data_AF-A0A379UUQ9-F1
#
_entry.id   AF-A0A379UUQ9-F1
#
_cell.length_a   1.000
_cell.length_b   1.000
_cell.length_c   1.000
_cell.angle_alpha   90.00
_cell.angle_beta   90.00
_cell.angle_gamma   90.00
#
_symmetry.space_group_name_H-M   'P 1'
#
loop_
_entity.id
_entity.type
_entity.pdbx_description
1 polymer ?
#
loop_
_entity_poly.entity_id
_entity_poly.type
_entity_poly.pdbx_seq_one_letter_code
_entity_poly.pdbx_strand_id
1 'polypeptide(L)'
;MELRNTAFHLLRQLFQQHTARWQHELPELTKPQYAVMRVIAEHPGIEQVDLTEAAVSTKATLAEMLSRMENRGLVKRENDPLDKRRRFVYLTVQGQTLLAAAIPLGDRVDDEFLGD
;
A
#
# COMPACT_ATOMS: atom_id res chain seq x y z
N MET A 1 -37.30 1.05 0.36
CA MET A 1 -36.22 0.77 1.33
C MET A 1 -34.98 1.48 0.83
N GLU A 2 -34.69 2.67 1.38
CA GLU A 2 -33.67 3.58 0.88
C GLU A 2 -32.27 3.04 1.18
N LEU A 3 -31.84 1.99 0.48
CA LEU A 3 -30.46 1.48 0.50
C LEU A 3 -29.44 2.60 0.27
N ARG A 4 -29.84 3.68 -0.42
CA ARG A 4 -29.03 4.88 -0.68
C ARG A 4 -28.63 5.65 0.58
N ASN A 5 -29.34 5.48 1.70
CA ASN A 5 -29.07 6.20 2.95
C ASN A 5 -28.68 5.27 4.11
N THR A 6 -28.07 4.12 3.82
CA THR A 6 -27.50 3.24 4.84
C THR A 6 -25.99 3.42 4.92
N ALA A 7 -25.45 3.44 6.14
CA ALA A 7 -24.02 3.68 6.38
C ALA A 7 -23.12 2.73 5.57
N PHE A 8 -23.45 1.43 5.53
CA PHE A 8 -22.64 0.46 4.77
C PHE A 8 -22.65 0.73 3.26
N HIS A 9 -23.75 1.23 2.71
CA HIS A 9 -23.86 1.55 1.29
C HIS A 9 -23.06 2.80 0.94
N LEU A 10 -23.17 3.84 1.77
CA LEU A 10 -22.38 5.08 1.64
C LEU A 10 -20.88 4.81 1.76
N LEU A 11 -20.46 4.03 2.76
CA LEU A 11 -19.06 3.62 2.93
C LEU A 11 -18.54 2.86 1.71
N ARG A 12 -19.33 1.93 1.18
CA ARG A 12 -18.96 1.18 -0.03
C ARG A 12 -18.87 2.09 -1.25
N GLN A 13 -19.82 3.01 -1.43
CA GLN A 13 -19.81 3.96 -2.55
C GLN A 13 -18.58 4.87 -2.49
N LEU A 14 -18.30 5.43 -1.31
CA LEU A 14 -17.12 6.25 -1.06
C LEU A 14 -15.83 5.48 -1.36
N PHE A 15 -15.72 4.25 -0.85
CA PHE A 15 -14.55 3.40 -1.09
C PHE A 15 -14.37 3.08 -2.58
N GLN A 16 -15.46 2.83 -3.32
CA GLN A 16 -15.43 2.57 -4.76
C GLN A 16 -14.98 3.81 -5.55
N GLN A 17 -15.56 4.98 -5.25
CA GLN A 17 -15.19 6.25 -5.89
C GLN A 17 -13.73 6.59 -5.62
N HIS A 18 -13.31 6.53 -4.35
CA HIS A 18 -11.94 6.78 -3.97
C HIS A 18 -10.97 5.79 -4.65
N THR A 19 -11.35 4.52 -4.80
CA THR A 19 -10.49 3.51 -5.46
C THR A 19 -10.40 3.73 -6.96
N ALA A 20 -11.49 4.12 -7.61
CA ALA A 20 -11.47 4.49 -9.02
C ALA A 20 -10.58 5.71 -9.27
N ARG A 21 -10.70 6.74 -8.42
CA ARG A 21 -9.90 7.97 -8.51
C ARG A 21 -8.41 7.67 -8.33
N TRP A 22 -8.07 6.90 -7.29
CA TRP A 22 -6.70 6.45 -7.06
C TRP A 22 -6.12 5.72 -8.27
N GLN A 23 -6.83 4.72 -8.80
CA GLN A 23 -6.33 3.91 -9.92
C GLN A 23 -6.15 4.73 -11.21
N HIS A 24 -6.92 5.82 -11.36
CA HIS A 24 -6.76 6.76 -12.47
C HIS A 24 -5.49 7.61 -12.32
N GLU A 25 -5.22 8.15 -11.12
CA GLU A 25 -4.06 9.00 -10.86
C GLU A 25 -2.75 8.21 -10.70
N LEU A 26 -2.83 6.98 -10.18
CA LEU A 26 -1.69 6.10 -9.87
C LEU A 26 -1.88 4.69 -10.49
N PRO A 27 -1.84 4.56 -11.82
CA PRO A 27 -2.16 3.29 -12.47
C PRO A 27 -1.14 2.17 -12.15
N GLU A 28 0.11 2.52 -11.88
CA GLU A 28 1.19 1.59 -11.56
C GLU A 28 1.26 1.15 -10.09
N LEU A 29 0.45 1.74 -9.19
CA LEU A 29 0.54 1.50 -7.75
C LEU A 29 -0.84 1.38 -7.12
N THR A 30 -1.13 0.24 -6.50
CA THR A 30 -2.40 0.07 -5.77
C THR A 30 -2.32 0.70 -4.36
N LYS A 31 -3.46 1.06 -3.77
CA LYS A 31 -3.49 1.61 -2.39
C LYS A 31 -2.77 0.75 -1.35
N PRO A 32 -2.95 -0.58 -1.31
CA PRO A 32 -2.22 -1.41 -0.36
C PRO A 32 -0.70 -1.42 -0.63
N GLN A 33 -0.28 -1.39 -1.90
CA GLN A 33 1.15 -1.30 -2.23
C GLN A 33 1.72 0.05 -1.77
N TYR A 34 1.01 1.15 -1.99
CA TYR A 34 1.40 2.47 -1.50
C TYR A 34 1.52 2.51 0.02
N ALA A 35 0.52 2.03 0.76
CA ALA A 35 0.54 1.98 2.21
C ALA A 35 1.73 1.16 2.75
N VAL A 36 2.00 0.00 2.17
CA VAL A 36 3.18 -0.82 2.50
C VAL A 36 4.48 -0.06 2.19
N MET A 37 4.58 0.60 1.04
CA MET A 37 5.77 1.38 0.69
C MET A 37 6.02 2.55 1.65
N ARG A 38 4.96 3.26 2.08
CA ARG A 38 5.04 4.32 3.10
C ARG A 38 5.63 3.81 4.40
N VAL A 39 5.11 2.69 4.93
CA VAL A 39 5.60 2.11 6.18
C VAL A 39 7.05 1.61 6.06
N ILE A 40 7.43 1.01 4.93
CA ILE A 40 8.83 0.60 4.70
C ILE A 40 9.75 1.84 4.61
N ALA A 41 9.29 2.95 4.03
CA ALA A 41 10.08 4.18 3.96
C ALA A 41 10.30 4.80 5.35
N GLU A 42 9.28 4.76 6.21
CA GLU A 42 9.34 5.25 7.59
C GLU A 42 10.17 4.32 8.49
N HIS A 43 10.14 3.02 8.22
CA HIS A 43 10.87 1.98 8.96
C HIS A 43 11.66 1.06 8.02
N PRO A 44 12.79 1.52 7.45
CA PRO A 44 13.62 0.68 6.59
C PRO A 44 14.13 -0.56 7.34
N GLY A 45 13.91 -1.75 6.77
CA GLY A 45 14.26 -3.01 7.42
C GLY A 45 13.20 -3.52 8.39
N ILE A 46 11.96 -3.03 8.30
CA ILE A 46 10.82 -3.59 9.02
C ILE A 46 10.62 -5.08 8.69
N GLU A 47 10.21 -5.86 9.69
CA GLU A 47 9.92 -7.28 9.50
C GLU A 47 8.64 -7.45 8.67
N GLN A 48 8.64 -8.39 7.73
CA GLN A 48 7.52 -8.62 6.81
C GLN A 48 6.19 -8.89 7.56
N VAL A 49 6.25 -9.52 8.74
CA VAL A 49 5.06 -9.78 9.56
C VAL A 49 4.39 -8.49 10.05
N ASP A 50 5.16 -7.44 10.32
CA ASP A 50 4.64 -6.19 10.87
C ASP A 50 3.94 -5.33 9.78
N LEU A 51 4.19 -5.64 8.51
CA LEU A 51 3.54 -4.98 7.37
C LEU A 51 2.09 -5.44 7.13
N THR A 52 1.57 -6.45 7.83
CA THR A 52 0.19 -6.92 7.59
C THR A 52 -0.87 -5.90 7.96
N GLU A 53 -0.61 -5.11 9.00
CA GLU A 53 -1.52 -4.06 9.44
C GLU A 53 -1.59 -2.92 8.42
N ALA A 54 -0.42 -2.45 7.95
CA ALA A 54 -0.30 -1.43 6.92
C ALA A 54 -1.01 -1.81 5.61
N ALA A 55 -0.94 -3.09 5.22
CA ALA A 55 -1.59 -3.59 4.02
C ALA A 55 -3.09 -3.85 4.19
N VAL A 56 -3.62 -3.82 5.42
CA VAL A 56 -4.95 -4.33 5.80
C VAL A 56 -5.18 -5.70 5.14
N SER A 57 -4.21 -6.61 5.29
CA SER A 57 -4.14 -7.83 4.50
C SER A 57 -3.67 -9.04 5.30
N THR A 58 -3.91 -10.23 4.76
CA THR A 58 -3.41 -11.47 5.37
C THR A 58 -1.91 -11.65 5.12
N LYS A 59 -1.22 -12.46 5.94
CA LYS A 59 0.19 -12.81 5.74
C LYS A 59 0.46 -13.39 4.34
N ALA A 60 -0.43 -14.25 3.84
CA ALA A 60 -0.29 -14.87 2.53
C ALA A 60 -0.42 -13.83 1.40
N THR A 61 -1.44 -12.99 1.46
CA THR A 61 -1.68 -11.94 0.48
C THR A 61 -0.55 -10.90 0.47
N LEU A 62 -0.06 -10.51 1.66
CA LEU A 62 1.09 -9.61 1.77
C LEU A 62 2.35 -10.23 1.19
N ALA A 63 2.64 -11.51 1.50
CA ALA A 63 3.82 -12.19 0.97
C ALA A 63 3.81 -12.25 -0.56
N GLU A 64 2.64 -12.51 -1.16
CA GLU A 64 2.46 -12.49 -2.60
C GLU A 64 2.63 -11.09 -3.19
N MET A 65 2.03 -10.07 -2.56
CA MET A 65 2.18 -8.67 -2.97
C MET A 65 3.65 -8.23 -2.96
N LEU A 66 4.37 -8.50 -1.88
CA LEU A 66 5.80 -8.19 -1.76
C LEU A 66 6.64 -8.95 -2.78
N SER A 67 6.26 -10.19 -3.11
CA SER A 67 6.92 -10.95 -4.18
C SER A 67 6.77 -10.27 -5.54
N ARG A 68 5.56 -9.78 -5.86
CA ARG A 68 5.32 -9.04 -7.11
C ARG A 68 6.05 -7.69 -7.12
N MET A 69 6.11 -7.01 -5.99
CA MET A 69 6.85 -5.74 -5.85
C MET A 69 8.35 -5.93 -5.98
N GLU A 70 8.90 -7.03 -5.44
CA GLU A 70 10.30 -7.42 -5.57
C GLU A 70 10.65 -7.76 -7.02
N ASN A 71 9.80 -8.52 -7.71
CA ASN A 71 9.95 -8.80 -9.14
C ASN A 71 9.91 -7.54 -10.02
N ARG A 72 9.19 -6.49 -9.58
CA ARG A 72 9.17 -5.16 -10.22
C ARG A 72 10.37 -4.28 -9.85
N GLY A 73 11.24 -4.75 -8.96
CA GLY A 73 12.39 -3.99 -8.47
C GLY A 73 12.04 -2.88 -7.48
N LEU A 74 10.84 -2.88 -6.88
CA LEU A 74 10.41 -1.82 -5.95
C LEU A 74 10.86 -2.04 -4.51
N VAL A 75 10.97 -3.31 -4.10
CA VAL A 75 11.41 -3.70 -2.76
C VAL A 75 12.50 -4.75 -2.86
N LYS A 76 13.30 -4.87 -1.81
CA LYS A 76 14.20 -6.00 -1.58
C LYS A 76 13.87 -6.66 -0.25
N ARG A 77 13.95 -7.98 -0.19
CA ARG A 77 13.77 -8.75 1.05
C ARG A 77 15.07 -9.43 1.44
N GLU A 78 15.45 -9.30 2.69
CA GLU A 78 16.64 -9.92 3.27
C GLU A 78 16.20 -10.89 4.37
N ASN A 79 16.78 -12.10 4.38
CA ASN A 79 16.52 -13.06 5.46
C ASN A 79 17.42 -12.73 6.65
N ASP A 80 16.92 -12.97 7.87
CA ASP A 80 17.77 -12.93 9.07
C ASP A 80 18.82 -14.07 9.00
N PRO A 81 20.13 -13.78 9.14
CA PRO A 81 21.17 -14.81 9.16
C PRO A 81 20.99 -15.82 10.30
N LEU A 82 20.34 -15.42 11.40
CA LEU A 82 20.13 -16.23 12.60
C LEU A 82 18.81 -17.00 12.57
N ASP A 83 17.78 -16.49 11.90
CA ASP A 83 16.50 -17.16 11.72
C ASP A 83 15.90 -16.91 10.32
N LYS A 84 16.08 -17.87 9.41
CA LYS A 84 15.59 -17.78 8.01
C LYS A 84 14.07 -17.61 7.88
N ARG A 85 13.30 -17.77 8.95
CA ARG A 85 11.85 -17.53 8.96
C ARG A 85 11.53 -16.03 9.01
N ARG A 86 12.45 -15.21 9.50
CA ARG A 86 12.32 -13.75 9.58
C ARG A 86 12.83 -13.12 8.29
N ARG A 87 12.06 -12.16 7.79
CA ARG A 87 12.38 -11.42 6.57
C ARG A 87 12.21 -9.94 6.83
N PHE A 88 13.22 -9.17 6.46
CA PHE A 88 13.22 -7.72 6.57
C PHE A 88 13.05 -7.11 5.18
N VAL A 89 12.26 -6.06 5.10
CA VAL A 89 11.87 -5.46 3.82
C VAL A 89 12.43 -4.05 3.74
N TYR A 90 12.97 -3.70 2.58
CA TYR A 90 13.48 -2.37 2.28
C TYR A 90 12.94 -1.92 0.92
N LEU A 91 12.75 -0.61 0.76
CA LEU A 91 12.57 -0.04 -0.57
C LEU A 91 13.91 -0.07 -1.32
N THR A 92 13.86 -0.38 -2.60
CA THR A 92 14.99 -0.12 -3.50
C THR A 92 15.05 1.37 -3.86
N VAL A 93 16.10 1.80 -4.57
CA VAL A 93 16.16 3.15 -5.16
C VAL A 93 14.95 3.41 -6.06
N GLN A 94 14.58 2.43 -6.89
CA GLN A 94 13.41 2.55 -7.76
C GLN A 94 12.11 2.67 -6.95
N GLY A 95 11.97 1.90 -5.86
CA GLY A 95 10.83 1.99 -4.96
C GLY A 95 10.73 3.35 -4.26
N GLN A 96 11.86 3.91 -3.81
CA GLN A 96 11.90 5.24 -3.21
C GLN A 96 11.50 6.32 -4.22
N THR A 97 12.02 6.26 -5.44
CA THR A 97 11.66 7.22 -6.51
C THR A 97 10.18 7.13 -6.86
N LEU A 98 9.63 5.91 -7.01
CA LEU A 98 8.22 5.71 -7.28
C LEU A 98 7.36 6.27 -6.13
N LEU A 99 7.73 5.98 -4.87
CA LEU A 99 6.99 6.47 -3.72
C LEU A 99 7.01 8.00 -3.65
N ALA A 100 8.17 8.62 -3.85
CA ALA A 100 8.31 10.07 -3.83
C ALA A 100 7.44 10.75 -4.90
N ALA A 101 7.32 10.15 -6.09
CA ALA A 101 6.42 10.62 -7.12
C ALA A 101 4.93 10.37 -6.78
N ALA A 102 4.63 9.27 -6.08
CA ALA A 102 3.27 8.88 -5.73
C ALA A 102 2.66 9.69 -4.59
N ILE A 103 3.45 10.12 -3.60
CA ILE A 103 2.97 10.88 -2.44
C ILE A 103 2.10 12.09 -2.82
N PRO A 104 2.59 13.07 -3.62
CA PRO A 104 1.78 14.24 -3.96
C PRO A 104 0.55 13.90 -4.81
N LEU A 105 0.56 12.77 -5.53
CA LEU A 105 -0.61 12.30 -6.27
C LEU A 105 -1.64 11.69 -5.34
N GLY A 106 -1.20 10.89 -4.36
CA GLY A 106 -2.04 10.33 -3.31
C GLY A 106 -2.68 11.40 -2.43
N ASP A 107 -1.89 12.40 -2.00
CA ASP A 107 -2.39 13.52 -1.20
C ASP A 107 -3.52 14.28 -1.93
N ARG A 108 -3.34 14.57 -3.23
CA ARG A 108 -4.41 15.19 -4.05
C ARG A 108 -5.67 14.35 -4.15
N VAL A 109 -5.53 13.02 -4.20
CA VAL A 109 -6.67 12.11 -4.20
C VAL A 109 -7.35 12.13 -2.85
N ASP A 110 -6.61 12.17 -1.74
CA ASP A 110 -7.20 12.23 -0.40
C ASP A 110 -7.91 13.57 -0.15
N ASP A 111 -7.31 14.70 -0.54
CA ASP A 111 -7.87 16.06 -0.38
C ASP A 111 -9.24 16.21 -1.05
N GLU A 112 -9.43 15.61 -2.24
CA GLU A 112 -10.72 15.61 -2.97
C GLU A 112 -11.87 14.98 -2.16
N PHE A 113 -11.56 14.06 -1.25
CA PHE A 113 -12.55 13.32 -0.45
C PHE A 113 -12.67 13.81 0.99
N LEU A 114 -11.67 14.55 1.50
CA LEU A 114 -11.71 15.14 2.84
C LEU A 114 -12.51 16.43 2.89
N GLY A 115 -12.70 17.10 1.74
CA GLY A 115 -13.52 18.29 1.61
C GLY A 115 -12.94 19.48 2.36
N ASP A 116 -12.31 20.40 1.63
CA ASP A 116 -12.09 21.76 2.11
C ASP A 116 -13.39 22.58 2.10
#